data_AF-F7L286-F1
#
_entry.id   AF-F7L286-F1
#
_cell.length_a   1.000
_cell.length_b   1.000
_cell.length_c   1.000
_cell.angle_alpha   90.00
_cell.angle_beta   90.00
_cell.angle_gamma   90.00
#
_symmetry.space_group_name_H-M   'P 1'
#
loop_
_entity.id
_entity.type
_entity.pdbx_description
1 polymer ?
#
loop_
_entity_poly.entity_id
_entity_poly.type
_entity_poly.pdbx_seq_one_letter_code
_entity_poly.pdbx_strand_id
1 'polypeptide(L)'
;MKGLKKLFLGIMMLLMGAVAFGAEMDLSKVTLKDVNGMSYSFGKDGKPTYVKFWASWCPICLSGLEDIDNLSKEKKDFEVVTVVSPGLVGEKKTEDFKKWYKSLEYKNIKVLLDEKGELSKILNVRVYPTSVVVNKAGKAEKVLPGHLEKAEIKKLFSSKMMMNDKGMKDTMMKDNHMMNDGKMKDNMMKDDKMMNDKHMMKDDKMSMEKKHQCKTC
;
A
#
# COMPACT_ATOMS: atom_id res chain seq x y z
N MET A 1 10.06 -19.70 59.43
CA MET A 1 9.84 -18.52 58.55
C MET A 1 10.96 -18.31 57.50
N LYS A 2 11.43 -19.36 56.81
CA LYS A 2 12.51 -19.25 55.78
C LYS A 2 12.03 -19.53 54.34
N GLY A 3 10.83 -20.10 54.16
CA GLY A 3 10.26 -20.40 52.84
C GLY A 3 9.49 -19.26 52.18
N LEU A 4 8.86 -18.38 52.97
CA LEU A 4 8.00 -17.31 52.44
C LEU A 4 8.81 -16.20 51.74
N LYS A 5 10.05 -15.93 52.20
CA LYS A 5 10.95 -14.96 51.57
C LYS A 5 11.42 -15.40 50.17
N LYS A 6 11.55 -16.72 49.93
CA LYS A 6 11.92 -17.27 48.61
C LYS A 6 10.76 -17.23 47.62
N LEU A 7 9.53 -17.28 48.12
CA LEU A 7 8.31 -17.15 47.30
C LEU A 7 8.05 -15.70 46.89
N PHE A 8 8.32 -14.73 47.77
CA PHE A 8 8.22 -13.30 47.42
C PHE A 8 9.28 -12.84 46.42
N LEU A 9 10.51 -13.39 46.47
CA LEU A 9 11.54 -13.06 45.47
C LEU A 9 11.24 -13.64 44.08
N GLY A 10 10.60 -14.81 44.00
CA GLY A 10 10.23 -15.42 42.71
C GLY A 10 9.08 -14.72 42.00
N ILE A 11 8.11 -14.17 42.75
CA ILE A 11 6.94 -13.49 42.18
C ILE A 11 7.28 -12.08 41.70
N MET A 12 8.26 -11.40 42.33
CA MET A 12 8.70 -10.06 41.89
C MET A 12 9.47 -10.11 40.57
N MET A 13 10.13 -11.23 40.26
CA MET A 13 10.86 -11.43 38.99
C MET A 13 9.94 -11.77 37.80
N LEU A 14 8.67 -12.13 38.05
CA LEU A 14 7.71 -12.56 37.03
C LEU A 14 6.79 -11.41 36.54
N LEU A 15 6.80 -10.26 37.23
CA LEU A 15 5.94 -9.10 36.90
C LEU A 15 6.61 -8.04 36.01
N MET A 16 7.89 -8.17 35.66
CA MET A 16 8.61 -7.20 34.81
C MET A 16 8.68 -7.62 33.33
N GLY A 17 8.12 -8.76 32.96
CA GLY A 17 8.24 -9.33 31.62
C GLY A 17 7.01 -9.17 30.74
N ALA A 18 6.63 -7.94 30.36
CA ALA A 18 5.87 -7.65 29.13
C ALA A 18 5.64 -6.14 28.94
N VAL A 19 6.69 -5.34 28.81
CA VAL A 19 6.58 -4.12 27.98
C VAL A 19 7.03 -4.50 26.59
N ALA A 20 6.13 -5.13 25.84
CA ALA A 20 6.26 -5.21 24.40
C ALA A 20 6.08 -3.78 23.88
N PHE A 21 7.18 -3.03 23.81
CA PHE A 21 7.26 -1.84 22.98
C PHE A 21 7.14 -2.33 21.53
N GLY A 22 5.90 -2.48 21.06
CA GLY A 22 5.65 -2.47 19.63
C GLY A 22 6.32 -1.21 19.10
N ALA A 23 7.25 -1.36 18.14
CA ALA A 23 7.93 -0.23 17.54
C ALA A 23 6.91 0.58 16.72
N GLU A 24 6.15 1.41 17.42
CA GLU A 24 5.24 2.36 16.80
C GLU A 24 6.12 3.44 16.17
N MET A 25 6.09 3.53 14.84
CA MET A 25 6.87 4.50 14.09
C MET A 25 6.21 5.87 14.22
N ASP A 26 6.55 6.58 15.30
CA ASP A 26 6.09 7.94 15.57
C ASP A 26 6.85 8.95 14.71
N LEU A 27 6.14 9.58 13.78
CA LEU A 27 6.67 10.56 12.84
C LEU A 27 6.41 12.01 13.29
N SER A 28 5.75 12.22 14.44
CA SER A 28 5.39 13.57 14.92
C SER A 28 6.60 14.47 15.18
N LYS A 29 7.77 13.87 15.43
CA LYS A 29 9.06 14.56 15.65
C LYS A 29 9.82 14.82 14.36
N VAL A 30 9.43 14.21 13.24
CA VAL A 30 10.06 14.44 11.94
C VAL A 30 9.49 15.72 11.34
N THR A 31 10.38 16.65 10.98
CA THR A 31 10.01 17.87 10.27
C THR A 31 10.74 17.92 8.94
N LEU A 32 9.96 17.98 7.85
CA LEU A 32 10.48 18.13 6.49
C LEU A 32 10.08 19.48 5.91
N LYS A 33 10.76 19.90 4.85
CA LYS A 33 10.31 21.01 4.01
C LYS A 33 9.67 20.45 2.75
N ASP A 34 8.65 21.13 2.26
CA ASP A 34 8.13 20.88 0.92
C ASP A 34 8.98 21.58 -0.16
N VAL A 35 8.66 21.33 -1.43
CA VAL A 35 9.31 21.96 -2.60
C VAL A 35 9.23 23.49 -2.59
N ASN A 36 8.28 24.09 -1.87
CA ASN A 36 8.11 25.53 -1.71
C ASN A 36 8.81 26.09 -0.46
N GLY A 37 9.47 25.24 0.32
CA GLY A 37 10.17 25.60 1.55
C GLY A 37 9.28 25.68 2.80
N MET A 38 8.01 25.27 2.71
CA MET A 38 7.09 25.24 3.85
C MET A 38 7.37 24.02 4.72
N SER A 39 7.46 24.23 6.05
CA SER A 39 7.63 23.14 7.01
C SER A 39 6.39 22.26 7.11
N TYR A 40 6.60 20.95 7.24
CA TYR A 40 5.57 19.94 7.40
C TYR A 40 5.92 18.98 8.55
N SER A 41 4.92 18.65 9.36
CA SER A 41 5.01 17.69 10.46
C SER A 41 3.76 16.82 10.48
N PHE A 42 3.91 15.51 10.62
CA PHE A 42 2.80 14.57 10.63
C PHE A 42 1.94 14.71 11.90
N GLY A 43 0.63 14.53 11.76
CA GLY A 43 -0.31 14.54 12.89
C GLY A 43 -0.66 15.92 13.47
N LYS A 44 0.05 16.99 13.07
CA LYS A 44 -0.17 18.36 13.60
C LYS A 44 -1.62 18.86 13.42
N ASP A 45 -2.23 18.53 12.29
CA ASP A 45 -3.58 18.99 11.95
C ASP A 45 -4.68 17.98 12.34
N GLY A 46 -4.33 16.91 13.07
CA GLY A 46 -5.27 15.88 13.54
C GLY A 46 -5.94 15.08 12.42
N LYS A 47 -5.39 15.12 11.20
CA LYS A 47 -5.87 14.35 10.04
C LYS A 47 -4.94 13.16 9.78
N PRO A 48 -5.49 12.00 9.39
CA PRO A 48 -4.68 10.92 8.85
C PRO A 48 -4.10 11.34 7.49
N THR A 49 -2.97 10.77 7.11
CA THR A 49 -2.21 11.16 5.93
C THR A 49 -1.84 9.95 5.10
N TYR A 50 -2.14 10.01 3.80
CA TYR A 50 -1.55 9.13 2.80
C TYR A 50 -0.23 9.71 2.32
N VAL A 51 0.82 8.91 2.34
CA VAL A 51 2.17 9.30 1.91
C VAL A 51 2.62 8.39 0.77
N LYS A 52 2.95 8.96 -0.39
CA LYS A 52 3.59 8.22 -1.50
C LYS A 52 5.09 8.57 -1.54
N PHE A 53 5.94 7.58 -1.31
CA PHE A 53 7.38 7.68 -1.58
C PHE A 53 7.64 7.38 -3.04
N TRP A 54 8.42 8.23 -3.70
CA TRP A 54 8.71 8.11 -5.12
C TRP A 54 10.04 8.76 -5.51
N ALA A 55 10.44 8.59 -6.77
CA ALA A 55 11.64 9.22 -7.34
C ALA A 55 11.40 9.68 -8.80
N SER A 56 12.13 10.70 -9.25
CA SER A 56 12.00 11.28 -10.59
C SER A 56 12.36 10.32 -11.72
N TRP A 57 13.20 9.32 -11.45
CA TRP A 57 13.63 8.32 -12.42
C TRP A 57 12.71 7.08 -12.46
N CYS A 58 11.70 6.98 -11.59
CA CYS A 58 10.83 5.82 -11.44
C CYS A 58 9.59 5.95 -12.36
N PRO A 59 9.51 5.22 -13.50
CA PRO A 59 8.44 5.45 -14.48
C PRO A 59 7.04 5.17 -13.94
N ILE A 60 6.89 4.07 -13.18
CA ILE A 60 5.62 3.70 -12.53
C ILE A 60 5.22 4.69 -11.42
N CYS A 61 6.18 5.43 -10.87
CA CYS A 61 5.88 6.50 -9.94
C CYS A 61 5.23 7.68 -10.67
N LEU A 62 5.82 8.08 -11.81
CA LEU A 62 5.40 9.20 -12.64
C LEU A 62 4.02 8.98 -13.26
N SER A 63 3.74 7.76 -13.77
CA SER A 63 2.43 7.42 -14.34
C SER A 63 1.29 7.62 -13.34
N GLY A 64 1.59 7.48 -12.05
CA GLY A 64 0.63 7.65 -10.97
C GLY A 64 0.57 9.04 -10.35
N LEU A 65 1.24 10.06 -10.90
CA LEU A 65 1.22 11.40 -10.30
C LEU A 65 -0.06 12.17 -10.62
N GLU A 66 -0.65 11.97 -11.81
CA GLU A 66 -1.92 12.57 -12.18
C GLU A 66 -3.06 12.13 -11.25
N ASP A 67 -3.13 10.84 -10.90
CA ASP A 67 -4.10 10.34 -9.93
C ASP A 67 -3.92 10.95 -8.54
N ILE A 68 -2.68 11.21 -8.14
CA ILE A 68 -2.35 11.85 -6.87
C ILE A 68 -2.73 13.33 -6.89
N ASP A 69 -2.51 14.05 -8.00
CA ASP A 69 -2.95 15.44 -8.16
C ASP A 69 -4.48 15.53 -8.08
N ASN A 70 -5.17 14.68 -8.84
CA ASN A 70 -6.63 14.59 -8.85
C ASN A 70 -7.19 14.21 -7.47
N LEU A 71 -6.59 13.24 -6.78
CA LEU A 71 -7.00 12.86 -5.42
C LEU A 71 -6.75 13.98 -4.42
N SER A 72 -5.66 14.74 -4.57
CA SER A 72 -5.32 15.84 -3.65
C SER A 72 -6.30 17.01 -3.73
N LYS A 73 -6.93 17.21 -4.89
CA LYS A 73 -7.98 18.22 -5.13
C LYS A 73 -9.33 17.88 -4.48
N GLU A 74 -9.61 16.61 -4.25
CA GLU A 74 -10.91 16.18 -3.71
C GLU A 74 -11.11 16.59 -2.25
N LYS A 75 -12.38 16.82 -1.87
CA LYS A 75 -12.76 16.95 -0.47
C LYS A 75 -12.78 15.56 0.18
N LYS A 76 -11.88 15.34 1.14
CA LYS A 76 -11.67 14.06 1.83
C LYS A 76 -11.27 14.29 3.29
N ASP A 77 -11.36 13.25 4.10
CA ASP A 77 -11.07 13.23 5.54
C ASP A 77 -9.61 12.91 5.87
N PHE A 78 -8.77 12.67 4.85
CA PHE A 78 -7.32 12.45 4.97
C PHE A 78 -6.51 13.41 4.10
N GLU A 79 -5.27 13.67 4.49
CA GLU A 79 -4.29 14.41 3.68
C GLU A 79 -3.61 13.51 2.66
N VAL A 80 -3.12 14.09 1.56
CA VAL A 80 -2.25 13.40 0.60
C VAL A 80 -0.96 14.20 0.50
N VAL A 81 0.16 13.52 0.75
CA VAL A 81 1.50 14.07 0.56
C VAL A 81 2.34 13.06 -0.19
N THR A 82 3.41 13.53 -0.81
CA THR A 82 4.40 12.67 -1.44
C THR A 82 5.79 13.02 -0.92
N VAL A 83 6.71 12.08 -0.99
CA VAL A 83 8.08 12.23 -0.48
C VAL A 83 9.05 11.81 -1.57
N VAL A 84 10.04 12.66 -1.80
CA VAL A 84 11.25 12.34 -2.57
C VAL A 84 12.47 12.51 -1.68
N SER A 85 13.59 11.89 -2.05
CA SER A 85 14.84 11.94 -1.29
C SER A 85 15.98 12.55 -2.13
N PRO A 86 16.03 13.89 -2.30
CA PRO A 86 16.99 14.52 -3.20
C PRO A 86 18.44 14.14 -2.89
N GLY A 87 19.21 13.83 -3.94
CA GLY A 87 20.62 13.43 -3.83
C GLY A 87 20.85 12.01 -3.28
N LEU A 88 19.80 11.24 -3.01
CA LEU A 88 19.87 9.86 -2.53
C LEU A 88 19.30 8.91 -3.57
N VAL A 89 19.83 7.67 -3.63
CA VAL A 89 19.29 6.57 -4.46
C VAL A 89 19.04 6.99 -5.93
N GLY A 90 19.97 7.77 -6.50
CA GLY A 90 19.89 8.24 -7.89
C GLY A 90 18.91 9.40 -8.15
N GLU A 91 18.27 9.95 -7.13
CA GLU A 91 17.44 11.16 -7.27
C GLU A 91 18.29 12.40 -7.57
N LYS A 92 17.68 13.35 -8.30
CA LYS A 92 18.21 14.68 -8.55
C LYS A 92 18.56 15.38 -7.24
N LYS A 93 19.55 16.27 -7.27
CA LYS A 93 19.82 17.20 -6.14
C LYS A 93 18.62 18.14 -5.96
N THR A 94 18.46 18.70 -4.76
CA THR A 94 17.28 19.49 -4.37
C THR A 94 16.88 20.56 -5.39
N GLU A 95 17.83 21.38 -5.83
CA GLU A 95 17.52 22.49 -6.75
C GLU A 95 17.17 21.99 -8.17
N ASP A 96 17.86 20.96 -8.65
CA ASP A 96 17.56 20.32 -9.93
C ASP A 96 16.21 19.59 -9.89
N PHE A 97 15.88 18.95 -8.76
CA PHE A 97 14.59 18.32 -8.53
C PHE A 97 13.48 19.35 -8.58
N LYS A 98 13.58 20.45 -7.83
CA LYS A 98 12.56 21.52 -7.83
C LYS A 98 12.33 22.10 -9.22
N LYS A 99 13.43 22.38 -9.95
CA LYS A 99 13.35 22.90 -11.32
C LYS A 99 12.65 21.91 -12.26
N TRP A 100 13.03 20.65 -12.21
CA TRP A 100 12.42 19.59 -13.01
C TRP A 100 10.95 19.36 -12.63
N TYR A 101 10.65 19.26 -11.33
CA TYR A 101 9.29 19.02 -10.84
C TYR A 101 8.33 20.13 -11.26
N LYS A 102 8.78 21.40 -11.25
CA LYS A 102 7.98 22.54 -11.73
C LYS A 102 7.54 22.40 -13.19
N SER A 103 8.33 21.71 -14.03
CA SER A 103 7.97 21.47 -15.43
C SER A 103 6.86 20.43 -15.63
N LEU A 104 6.48 19.69 -14.58
CA LEU A 104 5.38 18.72 -14.63
C LEU A 104 4.01 19.36 -14.39
N GLU A 105 3.97 20.63 -13.97
CA GLU A 105 2.75 21.45 -13.85
C GLU A 105 1.66 20.91 -12.90
N TYR A 106 1.99 19.99 -11.99
CA TYR A 106 1.09 19.53 -10.93
C TYR A 106 0.85 20.63 -9.88
N LYS A 107 -0.42 20.92 -9.60
CA LYS A 107 -0.84 22.08 -8.78
C LYS A 107 -1.28 21.69 -7.37
N ASN A 108 -1.71 20.44 -7.19
CA ASN A 108 -2.38 20.00 -5.98
C ASN A 108 -1.51 19.06 -5.12
N ILE A 109 -0.37 18.61 -5.65
CA ILE A 109 0.51 17.67 -4.93
C ILE A 109 1.45 18.42 -3.99
N LYS A 110 1.38 18.09 -2.69
CA LYS A 110 2.40 18.46 -1.70
C LYS A 110 3.57 17.48 -1.76
N VAL A 111 4.75 17.96 -2.16
CA VAL A 111 5.97 17.14 -2.26
C VAL A 111 6.95 17.53 -1.17
N LEU A 112 7.24 16.60 -0.27
CA LEU A 112 8.18 16.74 0.84
C LEU A 112 9.58 16.27 0.41
N LEU A 113 10.60 16.95 0.93
CA LEU A 113 12.00 16.70 0.63
C LEU A 113 12.67 15.99 1.82
N ASP A 114 12.86 14.68 1.71
CA ASP A 114 13.60 13.87 2.69
C ASP A 114 15.09 13.83 2.33
N GLU A 115 15.74 15.00 2.36
CA GLU A 115 17.13 15.21 1.91
C GLU A 115 18.16 14.35 2.68
N LYS A 116 17.85 13.97 3.92
CA LYS A 116 18.71 13.12 4.77
C LYS A 116 18.32 11.63 4.74
N GLY A 117 17.21 11.31 4.08
CA GLY A 117 16.63 9.96 4.08
C GLY A 117 16.16 9.50 5.45
N GLU A 118 15.96 10.41 6.41
CA GLU A 118 15.62 10.06 7.80
C GLU A 118 14.22 9.45 7.87
N LEU A 119 13.26 10.06 7.17
CA LEU A 119 11.90 9.54 7.12
C LEU A 119 11.86 8.17 6.42
N SER A 120 12.57 8.04 5.30
CA SER A 120 12.68 6.79 4.55
C SER A 120 13.32 5.67 5.39
N LYS A 121 14.32 5.99 6.21
CA LYS A 121 14.95 5.03 7.15
C LYS A 121 14.01 4.61 8.26
N ILE A 122 13.32 5.56 8.92
CA ILE A 122 12.36 5.28 10.00
C ILE A 122 11.28 4.31 9.51
N LEU A 123 10.77 4.55 8.29
CA LEU A 123 9.71 3.74 7.68
C LEU A 123 10.21 2.52 6.91
N ASN A 124 11.52 2.29 6.90
CA ASN A 124 12.18 1.20 6.16
C ASN A 124 11.74 1.13 4.68
N VAL A 125 11.63 2.27 4.01
CA VAL A 125 11.29 2.37 2.58
C VAL A 125 12.52 1.97 1.76
N ARG A 126 12.41 0.87 1.01
CA ARG A 126 13.51 0.29 0.23
C ARG A 126 13.29 0.29 -1.28
N VAL A 127 12.05 0.49 -1.71
CA VAL A 127 11.65 0.43 -3.12
C VAL A 127 10.66 1.55 -3.42
N TYR A 128 10.64 1.99 -4.68
CA TYR A 128 9.69 2.99 -5.15
C TYR A 128 8.75 2.40 -6.21
N PRO A 129 7.46 2.79 -6.20
CA PRO A 129 6.81 3.57 -5.16
C PRO A 129 6.57 2.73 -3.88
N THR A 130 6.41 3.42 -2.76
CA THR A 130 5.91 2.82 -1.51
C THR A 130 4.86 3.75 -0.90
N SER A 131 3.74 3.20 -0.47
CA SER A 131 2.64 3.92 0.17
C SER A 131 2.68 3.73 1.67
N VAL A 132 2.49 4.81 2.43
CA VAL A 132 2.40 4.79 3.89
C VAL A 132 1.11 5.42 4.36
N VAL A 133 0.45 4.77 5.32
CA VAL A 133 -0.73 5.29 6.01
C VAL A 133 -0.28 5.79 7.37
N VAL A 134 -0.48 7.07 7.62
CA VAL A 134 -0.17 7.74 8.89
C VAL A 134 -1.47 8.14 9.55
N ASN A 135 -1.63 7.87 10.83
CA ASN A 135 -2.84 8.21 11.57
C ASN A 135 -2.85 9.64 12.08
N LYS A 136 -3.94 10.03 12.73
CA LYS A 136 -4.16 11.38 13.26
C LYS A 136 -3.12 11.83 14.30
N ALA A 137 -2.44 10.89 14.95
CA ALA A 137 -1.39 11.17 15.92
C ALA A 137 0.00 11.27 15.27
N GLY A 138 0.11 11.12 13.96
CA GLY A 138 1.39 11.15 13.25
C GLY A 138 2.15 9.83 13.30
N LYS A 139 1.49 8.71 13.61
CA LYS A 139 2.12 7.38 13.66
C LYS A 139 1.81 6.59 12.41
N ALA A 140 2.81 5.89 11.87
CA ALA A 140 2.62 5.05 10.69
C ALA A 140 1.97 3.71 11.05
N GLU A 141 0.85 3.41 10.39
CA GLU A 141 0.07 2.18 10.60
C GLU A 141 0.34 1.13 9.52
N LYS A 142 0.73 1.56 8.32
CA LYS A 142 1.02 0.68 7.17
C LYS A 142 2.15 1.22 6.33
N VAL A 143 2.97 0.31 5.81
CA VAL A 143 3.97 0.56 4.77
C VAL A 143 3.77 -0.50 3.69
N LEU A 144 3.38 -0.08 2.49
CA LEU A 144 2.93 -0.92 1.39
C LEU A 144 3.79 -0.64 0.15
N PRO A 145 4.76 -1.50 -0.18
CA PRO A 145 5.49 -1.39 -1.43
C PRO A 145 4.59 -1.55 -2.66
N GLY A 146 4.89 -0.82 -3.73
CA GLY A 146 4.17 -0.90 -5.00
C GLY A 146 3.26 0.29 -5.27
N HIS A 147 2.72 0.32 -6.48
CA HIS A 147 1.78 1.34 -6.93
C HIS A 147 0.39 1.04 -6.37
N LEU A 148 -0.36 2.07 -5.98
CA LEU A 148 -1.75 1.97 -5.56
C LEU A 148 -2.61 2.91 -6.38
N GLU A 149 -3.70 2.38 -6.91
CA GLU A 149 -4.72 3.13 -7.60
C GLU A 149 -5.52 4.00 -6.63
N LYS A 150 -6.11 5.08 -7.13
CA LYS A 150 -6.90 6.02 -6.32
C LYS A 150 -8.00 5.33 -5.49
N ALA A 151 -8.66 4.31 -6.05
CA ALA A 151 -9.69 3.55 -5.35
C ALA A 151 -9.12 2.73 -4.17
N GLU A 152 -7.92 2.17 -4.33
CA GLU A 152 -7.23 1.42 -3.28
C GLU A 152 -6.79 2.34 -2.16
N ILE A 153 -6.26 3.52 -2.50
CA ILE A 153 -5.90 4.56 -1.52
C ILE A 153 -7.11 4.91 -0.66
N LYS A 154 -8.27 5.20 -1.27
CA LYS A 154 -9.51 5.52 -0.53
C LYS A 154 -9.96 4.38 0.39
N LYS A 155 -9.80 3.12 -0.05
CA LYS A 155 -10.13 1.94 0.78
C LYS A 155 -9.29 1.86 2.05
N LEU A 156 -8.05 2.36 2.04
CA LEU A 156 -7.17 2.38 3.23
C LEU A 156 -7.73 3.24 4.37
N PHE A 157 -8.51 4.28 4.05
CA PHE A 157 -9.08 5.21 5.03
C PHE A 157 -10.56 4.96 5.32
N SER A 158 -11.16 3.95 4.68
CA SER A 158 -12.54 3.56 4.94
C SER A 158 -12.67 2.89 6.32
N SER A 159 -13.78 3.12 7.03
CA SER A 159 -14.02 2.87 8.47
C SER A 159 -13.65 1.48 9.01
N LYS A 160 -13.40 0.47 8.16
CA LYS A 160 -12.95 -0.85 8.58
C LYS A 160 -11.48 -0.88 9.06
N MET A 161 -10.66 0.11 8.69
CA MET A 161 -9.25 0.15 9.09
C MET A 161 -8.96 0.98 10.34
N MET A 162 -9.71 2.05 10.62
CA MET A 162 -9.45 2.93 11.78
C MET A 162 -9.84 2.33 13.15
N MET A 163 -10.28 1.07 13.21
CA MET A 163 -10.75 0.41 14.43
C MET A 163 -9.83 -0.70 14.94
N ASN A 164 -8.72 -1.02 14.24
CA ASN A 164 -7.93 -2.20 14.60
C ASN A 164 -6.69 -1.88 15.45
N ASP A 165 -6.91 -1.20 16.58
CA ASP A 165 -5.92 -1.14 17.69
C ASP A 165 -6.21 -2.21 18.77
N LYS A 166 -7.26 -3.04 18.61
CA LYS A 166 -7.61 -4.11 19.59
C LYS A 166 -7.92 -5.50 19.02
N GLY A 167 -7.94 -5.70 17.70
CA GLY A 167 -8.47 -6.95 17.09
C GLY A 167 -7.44 -7.88 16.45
N MET A 168 -6.18 -7.87 16.88
CA MET A 168 -5.13 -8.75 16.30
C MET A 168 -4.87 -10.03 17.15
N LYS A 169 -5.84 -10.49 17.96
CA LYS A 169 -5.73 -11.75 18.73
C LYS A 169 -6.74 -12.84 18.38
N ASP A 170 -7.82 -12.54 17.66
CA ASP A 170 -8.96 -13.48 17.60
C ASP A 170 -9.03 -14.36 16.33
N THR A 171 -8.17 -14.12 15.34
CA THR A 171 -8.31 -14.79 14.02
C THR A 171 -7.45 -16.06 13.85
N MET A 172 -6.71 -16.51 14.87
CA MET A 172 -5.85 -17.71 14.77
C MET A 172 -6.33 -18.92 15.59
N MET A 173 -7.60 -18.99 15.99
CA MET A 173 -8.13 -20.15 16.74
C MET A 173 -9.41 -20.79 16.20
N LYS A 174 -9.93 -20.38 15.04
CA LYS A 174 -11.24 -20.91 14.55
C LYS A 174 -11.18 -21.95 13.43
N ASP A 175 -10.01 -22.27 12.88
CA ASP A 175 -9.96 -23.17 11.71
C ASP A 175 -9.71 -24.65 12.07
N ASN A 176 -9.75 -25.03 13.35
CA ASN A 176 -9.48 -26.41 13.80
C ASN A 176 -10.72 -27.21 14.24
N HIS A 177 -11.92 -26.85 13.78
CA HIS A 177 -13.12 -27.62 14.14
C HIS A 177 -14.12 -27.80 13.00
N MET A 178 -13.67 -28.25 11.82
CA MET A 178 -14.56 -28.83 10.80
C MET A 178 -13.85 -29.91 9.99
N MET A 179 -13.52 -31.03 10.65
CA MET A 179 -13.33 -32.32 9.98
C MET A 179 -13.77 -33.42 10.93
N ASN A 180 -15.09 -33.66 11.03
CA ASN A 180 -15.58 -34.98 11.38
C ASN A 180 -17.01 -35.20 10.86
N ASP A 181 -17.27 -36.47 10.57
CA ASP A 181 -18.54 -37.14 10.26
C ASP A 181 -18.90 -37.24 8.79
N GLY A 182 -18.58 -38.44 8.27
CA GLY A 182 -18.79 -38.84 6.90
C GLY A 182 -20.17 -39.41 6.60
N LYS A 183 -20.38 -39.69 5.31
CA LYS A 183 -21.25 -40.77 4.84
C LYS A 183 -20.90 -41.13 3.41
N MET A 184 -20.26 -42.28 3.24
CA MET A 184 -20.34 -43.06 2.00
C MET A 184 -21.81 -43.34 1.67
N LYS A 185 -22.20 -43.19 0.41
CA LYS A 185 -22.96 -44.22 -0.31
C LYS A 185 -22.68 -44.14 -1.80
N ASP A 186 -22.27 -45.29 -2.31
CA ASP A 186 -22.20 -45.67 -3.71
C ASP A 186 -23.57 -45.59 -4.37
N ASN A 187 -23.59 -45.26 -5.66
CA ASN A 187 -24.52 -45.86 -6.62
C ASN A 187 -24.01 -45.63 -8.04
N MET A 188 -23.37 -46.68 -8.58
CA MET A 188 -23.33 -46.96 -10.01
C MET A 188 -24.73 -47.37 -10.48
N MET A 189 -25.23 -46.78 -11.55
CA MET A 189 -25.91 -47.51 -12.62
C MET A 189 -25.91 -46.69 -13.91
N LYS A 190 -25.64 -47.42 -14.99
CA LYS A 190 -25.48 -46.98 -16.38
C LYS A 190 -26.84 -46.60 -16.97
N ASP A 191 -26.83 -45.75 -17.98
CA ASP A 191 -27.65 -45.95 -19.18
C ASP A 191 -26.95 -45.34 -20.40
N ASP A 192 -26.51 -46.24 -21.27
CA ASP A 192 -26.15 -45.98 -22.65
C ASP A 192 -27.44 -45.84 -23.48
N LYS A 193 -27.61 -44.74 -24.24
CA LYS A 193 -27.97 -44.77 -25.67
C LYS A 193 -28.20 -43.37 -26.25
N MET A 194 -27.41 -43.11 -27.29
CA MET A 194 -27.81 -42.60 -28.61
C MET A 194 -28.77 -41.38 -28.66
N MET A 195 -28.30 -40.28 -29.24
CA MET A 195 -28.67 -39.94 -30.63
C MET A 195 -27.61 -39.03 -31.26
N ASN A 196 -27.20 -39.47 -32.44
CA ASN A 196 -26.40 -38.77 -33.43
C ASN A 196 -27.32 -37.78 -34.14
N ASP A 197 -26.84 -36.56 -34.41
CA ASP A 197 -27.17 -35.91 -35.67
C ASP A 197 -26.03 -35.06 -36.21
N LYS A 198 -25.63 -35.45 -37.42
CA LYS A 198 -24.75 -34.78 -38.36
C LYS A 198 -25.63 -34.11 -39.42
N HIS A 199 -25.60 -32.79 -39.52
CA HIS A 199 -25.67 -32.08 -40.81
C HIS A 199 -25.24 -30.62 -40.61
N MET A 200 -24.10 -30.20 -41.19
CA MET A 200 -23.95 -29.44 -42.45
C MET A 200 -24.73 -28.10 -42.43
N MET A 201 -24.14 -26.94 -42.73
CA MET A 201 -23.39 -26.52 -43.92
C MET A 201 -22.36 -25.42 -43.55
N LYS A 202 -21.08 -25.52 -43.95
CA LYS A 202 -20.45 -24.96 -45.18
C LYS A 202 -20.63 -23.44 -45.29
N ASP A 203 -19.56 -22.69 -45.03
CA ASP A 203 -18.59 -22.20 -46.03
C ASP A 203 -19.22 -21.20 -47.01
N ASP A 204 -18.82 -19.93 -46.91
CA ASP A 204 -18.63 -19.09 -48.09
C ASP A 204 -17.42 -18.18 -47.88
N LYS A 205 -16.37 -18.52 -48.63
CA LYS A 205 -15.12 -17.78 -48.79
C LYS A 205 -14.90 -17.58 -50.28
N MET A 206 -15.25 -16.43 -50.83
CA MET A 206 -14.74 -15.86 -52.10
C MET A 206 -15.33 -14.43 -52.20
N SER A 207 -14.61 -13.35 -52.53
CA SER A 207 -13.65 -13.14 -53.61
C SER A 207 -12.71 -11.97 -53.25
N MET A 208 -11.39 -12.16 -53.31
CA MET A 208 -10.48 -11.66 -54.37
C MET A 208 -10.42 -10.13 -54.47
N GLU A 209 -9.35 -9.52 -53.96
CA GLU A 209 -8.11 -9.18 -54.69
C GLU A 209 -8.25 -7.97 -55.61
N LYS A 210 -7.52 -6.90 -55.27
CA LYS A 210 -6.56 -6.26 -56.21
C LYS A 210 -5.58 -5.35 -55.46
N LYS A 211 -4.34 -5.83 -55.44
CA LYS A 211 -3.05 -5.15 -55.65
C LYS A 211 -2.97 -3.62 -55.45
N HIS A 212 -1.93 -3.21 -54.73
CA HIS A 212 -0.87 -2.20 -55.03
C HIS A 212 -0.32 -1.72 -53.68
N GLN A 213 0.74 -2.33 -53.11
CA GLN A 213 2.15 -2.04 -53.38
C GLN A 213 2.49 -0.53 -53.41
N CYS A 214 2.93 0.04 -52.29
CA CYS A 214 4.00 1.05 -52.17
C CYS A 214 4.30 1.27 -50.66
N LYS A 215 5.37 0.67 -50.10
CA LYS A 215 6.71 1.25 -49.89
C LYS A 215 6.76 2.40 -48.88
N THR A 216 7.43 2.10 -47.76
CA THR A 216 8.43 2.92 -47.05
C THR A 216 8.56 4.40 -47.46
N CYS A 217 8.31 5.28 -46.49
CA CYS A 217 9.11 6.44 -46.12
C CYS A 217 8.95 6.65 -44.60
#